data_AF-A0A7Z6XIN4-F1
#
_entry.id   AF-A0A7Z6XIN4-F1
#
_cell.length_a   1.000
_cell.length_b   1.000
_cell.length_c   1.000
_cell.angle_alpha   90.00
_cell.angle_beta   90.00
_cell.angle_gamma   90.00
#
_symmetry.space_group_name_H-M   'P 1'
#
loop_
_entity.id
_entity.type
_entity.pdbx_description
1 polymer ?
#
loop_
_entity_poly.entity_id
_entity_poly.type
_entity_poly.pdbx_seq_one_letter_code
_entity_poly.pdbx_strand_id
1 'polypeptide(L)'
;MRAQIATMLLEAVGAGTVDAVICRAPELYGPGKTESLTNSLVFDRIRAGKRPLVPVSVKTVRSLIWTTDAGRSRHEGITEILR
;
A
#
# COMPACT_ATOMS: atom_id res chain seq x y z
N MET A 1 -9.39 12.32 11.90
CA MET A 1 -8.84 12.79 10.62
C MET A 1 -9.06 11.83 9.45
N ARG A 2 -8.38 10.65 9.34
CA ARG A 2 -8.52 9.77 8.13
C ARG A 2 -9.96 9.37 7.79
N ALA A 3 -10.75 8.95 8.78
CA ALA A 3 -12.14 8.55 8.56
C ALA A 3 -12.99 9.73 8.06
N GLN A 4 -12.79 10.93 8.65
CA GLN A 4 -13.51 12.14 8.24
C GLN A 4 -13.21 12.53 6.79
N ILE A 5 -11.93 12.48 6.38
CA ILE A 5 -11.54 12.76 4.98
C ILE A 5 -12.15 11.73 4.02
N ALA A 6 -12.15 10.45 4.39
CA ALA A 6 -12.77 9.41 3.59
C ALA A 6 -14.29 9.64 3.45
N THR A 7 -14.98 10.03 4.53
CA THR A 7 -16.40 10.36 4.51
C THR A 7 -16.69 11.54 3.59
N MET A 8 -15.96 12.65 3.73
CA MET A 8 -16.13 13.84 2.87
C MET A 8 -15.89 13.51 1.39
N LEU A 9 -14.88 12.69 1.08
CA LEU A 9 -14.61 12.27 -0.30
C LEU A 9 -15.74 11.40 -0.86
N LEU A 10 -16.28 10.46 -0.05
CA LEU A 10 -17.40 9.62 -0.47
C LEU A 10 -18.67 10.45 -0.72
N GLU A 11 -18.93 11.47 0.10
CA GLU A 11 -20.04 12.40 -0.12
C GLU A 11 -19.87 13.19 -1.42
N ALA A 12 -18.67 13.69 -1.72
CA ALA A 12 -18.37 14.44 -2.95
C ALA A 12 -18.51 13.57 -4.21
N VAL A 13 -18.07 12.30 -4.14
CA VAL A 13 -18.27 11.31 -5.21
C VAL A 13 -19.75 10.99 -5.38
N GLY A 14 -20.49 10.77 -4.29
CA GLY A 14 -21.94 10.53 -4.34
C GLY A 14 -22.73 11.71 -4.91
N ALA A 15 -22.26 12.94 -4.70
CA ALA A 15 -22.82 14.15 -5.28
C ALA A 15 -22.39 14.40 -6.74
N GLY A 16 -21.51 13.57 -7.32
CA GLY A 16 -21.02 13.71 -8.69
C GLY A 16 -20.09 14.92 -8.90
N THR A 17 -19.61 15.54 -7.83
CA THR A 17 -18.75 16.74 -7.89
C THR A 17 -17.28 16.39 -8.10
N VAL A 18 -16.91 15.13 -7.86
CA VAL A 18 -15.55 14.60 -7.94
C VAL A 18 -15.61 13.19 -8.50
N ASP A 19 -14.72 12.88 -9.45
CA ASP A 19 -14.45 11.52 -9.89
C ASP A 19 -13.21 10.98 -9.17
N ALA A 20 -13.41 9.99 -8.30
CA ALA A 20 -12.35 9.44 -7.45
C ALA A 20 -12.66 8.02 -6.95
N VAL A 21 -11.60 7.28 -6.61
CA VAL A 21 -11.67 5.95 -6.00
C VAL A 21 -10.84 5.90 -4.71
N ILE A 22 -11.36 5.22 -3.68
CA ILE A 22 -10.62 4.92 -2.45
C ILE A 22 -10.02 3.52 -2.56
N CYS A 23 -8.71 3.45 -2.82
CA CYS A 23 -8.00 2.18 -2.84
C CYS A 23 -7.49 1.80 -1.44
N ARG A 24 -7.65 0.53 -1.05
CA ARG A 24 -7.00 -0.05 0.14
C ARG A 24 -5.84 -0.94 -0.31
N ALA A 25 -4.66 -0.67 0.21
CA ALA A 25 -3.48 -1.50 -0.01
C ALA A 25 -3.12 -2.27 1.28
N PRO A 26 -2.74 -3.56 1.17
CA PRO A 26 -1.97 -4.27 2.18
C PRO A 26 -0.62 -3.60 2.47
N GLU A 27 0.21 -4.23 3.32
CA GLU A 27 1.55 -3.72 3.59
C GLU A 27 2.40 -3.68 2.32
N LEU A 28 3.09 -2.55 2.13
CA LEU A 28 3.98 -2.30 1.01
C LEU A 28 5.42 -2.55 1.47
N TYR A 29 6.23 -3.20 0.63
CA TYR A 29 7.67 -3.35 0.86
C TYR A 29 8.47 -3.08 -0.42
N GLY A 30 9.75 -2.75 -0.27
CA GLY A 30 10.66 -2.56 -1.41
C GLY A 30 11.55 -1.31 -1.35
N PRO A 31 12.31 -1.04 -2.42
CA PRO A 31 13.38 -0.05 -2.44
C PRO A 31 12.86 1.38 -2.33
N GLY A 32 13.78 2.33 -2.13
CA GLY A 32 13.48 3.75 -1.97
C GLY A 32 13.13 4.12 -0.52
N LYS A 33 12.32 5.18 -0.35
CA LYS A 33 11.87 5.68 0.96
C LYS A 33 10.59 4.99 1.44
N THR A 34 10.51 3.67 1.26
CA THR A 34 9.34 2.89 1.65
C THR A 34 9.43 2.60 3.15
N GLU A 35 8.64 3.31 3.95
CA GLU A 35 8.45 3.05 5.37
C GLU A 35 7.63 1.77 5.55
N SER A 36 8.35 0.65 5.71
CA SER A 36 7.79 -0.71 5.69
C SER A 36 8.27 -1.51 6.90
N LEU A 37 7.34 -2.25 7.51
CA LEU A 37 7.69 -3.17 8.60
C LEU A 37 8.59 -4.29 8.07
N THR A 38 8.29 -4.78 6.86
CA THR A 38 9.08 -5.81 6.18
C THR A 38 10.50 -5.30 5.86
N ASN A 39 10.66 -4.05 5.42
CA ASN A 39 11.97 -3.43 5.22
C ASN A 39 12.79 -3.41 6.52
N SER A 40 12.23 -2.85 7.59
CA SER A 40 12.94 -2.70 8.87
C SER A 40 13.28 -4.04 9.53
N LEU A 41 12.38 -5.01 9.50
CA LEU A 41 12.56 -6.28 10.22
C LEU A 41 13.35 -7.33 9.42
N VAL A 42 13.31 -7.30 8.09
CA VAL A 42 13.97 -8.28 7.24
C VAL A 42 15.17 -7.65 6.53
N PHE A 43 14.93 -6.71 5.63
CA PHE A 43 15.95 -6.22 4.70
C PHE A 43 17.04 -5.39 5.40
N ASP A 44 16.66 -4.46 6.28
CA ASP A 44 17.63 -3.63 7.00
C ASP A 44 18.44 -4.45 8.01
N ARG A 45 17.85 -5.48 8.60
CA ARG A 45 18.58 -6.42 9.47
C ARG A 45 19.61 -7.21 8.68
N ILE A 46 19.24 -7.75 7.52
CA ILE A 46 20.17 -8.47 6.64
C ILE A 46 21.31 -7.55 6.22
N ARG A 47 21.02 -6.31 5.81
CA ARG A 47 22.03 -5.30 5.45
C ARG A 47 22.98 -5.01 6.61
N ALA A 48 22.48 -5.02 7.85
CA ALA A 48 23.27 -4.84 9.06
C ALA A 48 23.97 -6.13 9.56
N GLY A 49 23.95 -7.23 8.80
CA GLY A 49 24.52 -8.52 9.21
C GLY A 49 23.78 -9.20 10.37
N LYS A 50 22.56 -8.75 10.68
CA LYS A 50 21.72 -9.27 11.75
C LYS A 50 20.75 -10.30 11.18
N ARG A 51 20.38 -11.27 12.03
CA ARG A 51 19.32 -12.23 11.69
C ARG A 51 18.00 -11.50 11.39
N PRO A 52 17.35 -11.75 10.24
CA PRO A 52 16.05 -11.16 9.91
C PRO A 52 14.95 -11.69 10.83
N LEU A 53 13.93 -10.86 11.03
CA LEU A 53 12.71 -11.20 11.75
C LEU A 53 11.55 -11.20 10.75
N VAL A 54 10.93 -12.36 10.54
CA VAL A 54 9.83 -12.51 9.58
C VAL A 54 8.54 -12.69 10.37
N PRO A 55 7.70 -11.65 10.56
CA PRO A 55 6.50 -11.70 11.38
C PRO A 55 5.33 -12.37 10.62
N VAL A 56 5.56 -13.58 10.14
CA VAL A 56 4.55 -14.43 9.49
C VAL A 56 4.16 -15.56 10.44
N SER A 57 2.91 -15.98 10.36
CA SER A 57 2.35 -17.06 11.18
C SER A 57 1.72 -18.08 10.26
N VAL A 58 1.90 -19.37 10.56
CA VAL A 58 1.18 -20.46 9.87
C VAL A 58 -0.34 -20.39 10.07
N LYS A 59 -0.80 -19.63 11.07
CA LYS A 59 -2.22 -19.49 11.41
C LYS A 59 -2.91 -18.33 10.66
N THR A 60 -2.18 -17.50 9.92
CA THR A 60 -2.76 -16.31 9.29
C THR A 60 -2.07 -15.99 7.98
N VAL A 61 -2.86 -15.92 6.91
CA VAL A 61 -2.38 -15.47 5.59
C VAL A 61 -2.23 -13.95 5.59
N ARG A 62 -1.14 -13.46 5.01
CA ARG A 62 -0.91 -12.02 4.76
C ARG A 62 -0.53 -11.81 3.31
N SER A 63 -1.04 -10.73 2.74
CA SER A 63 -0.64 -10.23 1.43
C SER A 63 0.35 -9.08 1.61
N LEU A 64 1.44 -9.12 0.86
CA LEU A 64 2.47 -8.08 0.80
C LEU A 64 2.56 -7.62 -0.65
N ILE A 65 2.71 -6.32 -0.88
CA ILE A 65 2.82 -5.76 -2.23
C ILE A 65 4.18 -5.11 -2.41
N TRP A 66 4.87 -5.48 -3.49
CA TRP A 66 6.11 -4.83 -3.90
C TRP A 66 5.84 -3.40 -4.41
N THR A 67 6.58 -2.41 -3.92
CA THR A 67 6.28 -1.00 -4.22
C THR A 67 6.37 -0.64 -5.70
N THR A 68 7.30 -1.22 -6.46
CA THR A 68 7.38 -0.98 -7.91
C THR A 68 6.17 -1.54 -8.64
N ASP A 69 5.65 -2.68 -8.18
CA ASP A 69 4.47 -3.32 -8.76
C ASP A 69 3.20 -2.53 -8.43
N ALA A 70 3.07 -2.08 -7.17
CA ALA A 70 2.01 -1.16 -6.76
C ALA A 70 2.01 0.17 -7.52
N GLY A 71 3.19 0.65 -7.93
CA GLY A 71 3.32 1.84 -8.77
C GLY A 71 2.81 1.60 -10.19
N ARG A 72 3.13 0.45 -10.78
CA ARG A 72 2.71 0.06 -12.13
C ARG A 72 1.19 -0.13 -12.23
N SER A 73 0.60 -0.88 -11.29
CA SER A 73 -0.85 -1.07 -11.22
C SER A 73 -1.62 0.25 -11.07
N ARG A 74 -1.11 1.21 -10.29
CA ARG A 74 -1.72 2.55 -10.18
C ARG A 74 -1.71 3.31 -11.51
N HIS A 75 -0.63 3.19 -12.28
CA HIS A 75 -0.55 3.85 -13.58
C HIS A 75 -1.55 3.25 -14.58
N GLU A 76 -1.66 1.92 -14.60
CA GLU A 76 -2.57 1.20 -15.50
C GLU A 76 -4.05 1.44 -15.15
N GLY A 77 -4.42 1.37 -13.86
CA GLY A 77 -5.81 1.56 -13.42
C GLY A 77 -6.36 2.98 -13.60
N ILE A 78 -5.52 4.02 -13.48
CA ILE A 78 -5.93 5.42 -13.79
C ILE A 78 -6.17 5.59 -15.30
N THR A 79 -5.40 4.90 -16.13
CA THR A 79 -5.52 5.01 -17.59
C THR A 79 -6.77 4.32 -18.12
N GLU A 80 -7.26 3.28 -17.43
CA GLU A 80 -8.49 2.56 -17.78
C GLU A 80 -9.76 3.28 -17.33
N ILE A 81 -9.71 4.03 -16.22
CA ILE A 81 -10.83 4.88 -15.75
C ILE A 81 -11.01 6.13 -16.64
N LEU A 82 -9.94 6.59 -17.31
CA LEU A 82 -9.95 7.78 -18.17
C LEU A 82 -10.17 7.46 -19.67
N ARG A 83 -10.61 6.25 -20.03
CA ARG A 83 -11.02 5.86 -21.39
C ARG A 83 -12.51 5.58 -21.46
#